data_AF-A0A0C1MJL4-F1
#
_entry.id   AF-A0A0C1MJL4-F1
#
_cell.length_a   1.000
_cell.length_b   1.000
_cell.length_c   1.000
_cell.angle_alpha   90.00
_cell.angle_beta   90.00
_cell.angle_gamma   90.00
#
_symmetry.space_group_name_H-M   'P 1'
#
loop_
_entity.id
_entity.type
_entity.pdbx_description
1 polymer ?
#
loop_
_entity_poly.entity_id
_entity_poly.type
_entity_poly.pdbx_seq_one_letter_code
_entity_poly.pdbx_strand_id
1 'polypeptide(L)'
;MTSSQLDLYLAKLGLHYPSECNLAFVEQLIKAHIARFSFSSINAMQDKRLSLEPDVVFNRVVEKEQGGYCFEHNKIVMLALQHLGFDVSPLLGRVLLNGKWDNPRTHRVTLLKYLCNEYLIDVGFGSKTPRTLIPIDHSVDIHDETNGYYVERSTRRAVLTLTSPKQMPLYDVEFAETFESDCDVAHFHCHQHPESLFVNHLVLSRMAQKERHTLNNLLYVYRNEETAETREVLIKDAVQLRAIIKEIFLLNIPESEVNWVYEKAALNMSDEH
;
A
#
# COMPACT_ATOMS: atom_id res chain seq x y z
N MET A 1 -7.02 1.65 -17.62
CA MET A 1 -8.23 1.06 -17.01
C MET A 1 -9.40 1.31 -17.95
N THR A 2 -10.19 0.28 -18.25
CA THR A 2 -11.43 0.39 -19.06
C THR A 2 -12.61 0.86 -18.20
N SER A 3 -13.71 1.29 -18.83
CA SER A 3 -14.90 1.72 -18.07
C SER A 3 -15.51 0.59 -17.24
N SER A 4 -15.54 -0.64 -17.76
CA SER A 4 -16.03 -1.80 -17.00
C SER A 4 -15.15 -2.15 -15.79
N GLN A 5 -13.83 -1.96 -15.92
CA GLN A 5 -12.90 -2.12 -14.80
C GLN A 5 -13.14 -1.03 -13.75
N LEU A 6 -13.35 0.22 -14.17
CA LEU A 6 -13.67 1.31 -13.25
C LEU A 6 -15.00 1.05 -12.52
N ASP A 7 -16.05 0.62 -13.23
CA ASP A 7 -17.35 0.24 -12.64
C ASP A 7 -17.19 -0.81 -11.54
N LEU A 8 -16.48 -1.90 -11.83
CA LEU A 8 -16.24 -2.98 -10.88
C LEU A 8 -15.43 -2.49 -9.67
N TYR A 9 -14.41 -1.67 -9.91
CA TYR A 9 -13.56 -1.13 -8.87
C TYR A 9 -14.35 -0.22 -7.92
N LEU A 10 -15.09 0.76 -8.44
CA LEU A 10 -15.93 1.65 -7.63
C LEU A 10 -17.03 0.86 -6.90
N ALA A 11 -17.65 -0.13 -7.55
CA ALA A 11 -18.65 -0.99 -6.91
C ALA A 11 -18.07 -1.77 -5.72
N LYS A 12 -16.85 -2.34 -5.83
CA LYS A 12 -16.18 -3.02 -4.71
C LYS A 12 -15.80 -2.07 -3.57
N LEU A 13 -15.58 -0.80 -3.87
CA LEU A 13 -15.32 0.25 -2.89
C LEU A 13 -16.60 0.85 -2.28
N GLY A 14 -17.78 0.51 -2.82
CA GLY A 14 -19.04 1.14 -2.42
C GLY A 14 -19.13 2.62 -2.81
N LEU A 15 -18.44 3.01 -3.87
CA LEU A 15 -18.39 4.38 -4.37
C LEU A 15 -19.18 4.50 -5.67
N HIS A 16 -19.68 5.71 -5.91
CA HIS A 16 -20.31 6.09 -7.18
C HIS A 16 -19.39 6.99 -7.99
N TYR A 17 -19.66 7.10 -9.28
CA TYR A 17 -19.00 8.10 -10.11
C TYR A 17 -19.20 9.49 -9.50
N PRO A 18 -18.12 10.28 -9.36
CA PRO A 18 -18.26 11.65 -8.92
C PRO A 18 -18.94 12.47 -10.02
N SER A 19 -19.80 13.42 -9.64
CA SER A 19 -20.41 14.36 -10.60
C SER A 19 -19.40 15.31 -11.23
N GLU A 20 -18.29 15.57 -10.53
CA GLU A 20 -17.16 16.38 -10.96
C GLU A 20 -15.87 15.93 -10.27
N CYS A 21 -14.71 16.19 -10.88
CA CYS A 21 -13.41 15.95 -10.23
C CYS A 21 -13.28 16.83 -8.98
N ASN A 22 -13.25 16.22 -7.80
CA ASN A 22 -13.06 16.94 -6.54
C ASN A 22 -12.22 16.13 -5.55
N LEU A 23 -11.55 16.82 -4.63
CA LEU A 23 -10.67 16.20 -3.64
C LEU A 23 -11.42 15.34 -2.62
N ALA A 24 -12.69 15.66 -2.32
CA ALA A 24 -13.49 14.87 -1.37
C ALA A 24 -13.75 13.45 -1.89
N PHE A 25 -13.86 13.27 -3.20
CA PHE A 25 -13.92 11.94 -3.81
C PHE A 25 -12.58 11.19 -3.67
N VAL A 26 -11.45 11.87 -3.84
CA VAL A 26 -10.11 11.26 -3.69
C VAL A 26 -9.90 10.77 -2.26
N GLU A 27 -10.31 11.56 -1.26
CA GLU A 27 -10.31 11.17 0.16
C GLU A 27 -11.14 9.91 0.42
N GLN A 28 -12.37 9.86 -0.11
CA GLN A 28 -13.23 8.68 0.01
C GLN A 28 -12.61 7.45 -0.68
N LEU A 29 -12.01 7.64 -1.85
CA LEU A 29 -11.32 6.61 -2.60
C LEU A 29 -10.15 6.02 -1.81
N ILE A 30 -9.30 6.86 -1.20
CA ILE A 30 -8.18 6.43 -0.36
C ILE A 30 -8.68 5.54 0.78
N LYS A 31 -9.65 6.05 1.56
CA LYS A 31 -10.19 5.34 2.73
C LYS A 31 -10.86 4.03 2.35
N ALA A 32 -11.66 4.02 1.27
CA ALA A 32 -12.32 2.82 0.80
C ALA A 32 -11.31 1.79 0.28
N HIS A 33 -10.27 2.23 -0.46
CA HIS A 33 -9.26 1.34 -1.02
C HIS A 33 -8.49 0.59 0.06
N ILE A 34 -7.93 1.32 1.05
CA ILE A 34 -7.10 0.71 2.11
C ILE A 34 -7.90 -0.19 3.06
N ALA A 35 -9.22 0.03 3.14
CA ALA A 35 -10.13 -0.81 3.90
C ALA A 35 -10.52 -2.09 3.13
N ARG A 36 -10.64 -2.01 1.80
CA ARG A 36 -11.12 -3.11 0.96
C ARG A 36 -10.02 -4.03 0.43
N PHE A 37 -8.89 -3.47 0.01
CA PHE A 37 -7.80 -4.18 -0.64
C PHE A 37 -6.57 -4.19 0.25
N SER A 38 -6.18 -5.38 0.73
CA SER A 38 -5.05 -5.52 1.63
C SER A 38 -3.71 -5.45 0.93
N PHE A 39 -2.78 -4.76 1.58
CA PHE A 39 -1.36 -4.88 1.29
C PHE A 39 -0.93 -6.33 1.57
N SER A 40 -0.17 -6.91 0.66
CA SER A 40 0.27 -8.30 0.70
C SER A 40 1.58 -8.52 -0.04
N SER A 41 2.57 -9.09 0.63
CA SER A 41 3.80 -9.60 -0.01
C SER A 41 3.67 -11.02 -0.58
N ILE A 42 2.53 -11.71 -0.40
CA ILE A 42 2.36 -13.13 -0.78
C ILE A 42 2.77 -13.37 -2.23
N ASN A 43 2.33 -12.51 -3.15
CA ASN A 43 2.64 -12.64 -4.58
C ASN A 43 4.15 -12.50 -4.84
N ALA A 44 4.83 -11.60 -4.12
CA ALA A 44 6.26 -11.33 -4.28
C ALA A 44 7.14 -12.44 -3.68
N MET A 45 6.62 -13.18 -2.70
CA MET A 45 7.36 -14.31 -2.13
C MET A 45 7.47 -15.49 -3.11
N GLN A 46 6.57 -15.63 -4.08
CA GLN A 46 6.36 -16.87 -4.85
C GLN A 46 7.42 -17.24 -5.91
N ASP A 47 8.61 -16.63 -5.92
CA ASP A 47 9.65 -16.85 -6.95
C ASP A 47 9.12 -16.82 -8.39
N LYS A 48 8.09 -15.98 -8.61
CA LYS A 48 7.43 -15.77 -9.88
C LYS A 48 7.57 -14.31 -10.25
N ARG A 49 7.80 -14.04 -11.53
CA ARG A 49 7.78 -12.68 -12.05
C ARG A 49 6.39 -12.08 -11.87
N LEU A 50 6.32 -10.93 -11.24
CA LEU A 50 5.12 -10.12 -11.14
C LEU A 50 5.11 -9.07 -12.24
N SER A 51 4.00 -9.01 -12.96
CA SER A 51 3.78 -7.98 -13.98
C SER A 51 3.02 -6.80 -13.39
N LEU A 52 3.42 -5.59 -13.81
CA LEU A 52 2.68 -4.34 -13.60
C LEU A 52 1.78 -3.98 -14.79
N GLU A 53 1.59 -4.85 -15.78
CA GLU A 53 0.66 -4.58 -16.88
C GLU A 53 -0.75 -4.26 -16.33
N PRO A 54 -1.42 -3.19 -16.80
CA PRO A 54 -2.66 -2.69 -16.20
C PRO A 54 -3.73 -3.77 -15.96
N ASP A 55 -4.01 -4.60 -16.96
CA ASP A 55 -5.05 -5.64 -16.85
C ASP A 55 -4.63 -6.78 -15.91
N VAL A 56 -3.32 -7.10 -15.86
CA VAL A 56 -2.81 -8.14 -14.98
C VAL A 56 -2.89 -7.70 -13.53
N VAL A 57 -2.50 -6.45 -13.25
CA VAL A 57 -2.59 -5.86 -11.91
C VAL A 57 -4.04 -5.74 -11.46
N PHE A 58 -4.92 -5.26 -12.34
CA PHE A 58 -6.35 -5.13 -12.05
C PHE A 58 -6.98 -6.49 -11.71
N ASN A 59 -6.74 -7.51 -12.54
CA ASN A 59 -7.23 -8.87 -12.29
C ASN A 59 -6.72 -9.41 -10.95
N ARG A 60 -5.43 -9.22 -10.63
CA ARG A 60 -4.83 -9.72 -9.37
C ARG A 60 -5.44 -9.05 -8.14
N VAL A 61 -5.43 -7.72 -8.08
CA VAL A 61 -5.80 -6.98 -6.86
C VAL A 61 -7.32 -6.82 -6.73
N VAL A 62 -8.02 -6.54 -7.83
CA VAL A 62 -9.44 -6.16 -7.81
C VAL A 62 -10.35 -7.37 -8.07
N GLU A 63 -10.12 -8.12 -9.15
CA GLU A 63 -11.01 -9.22 -9.53
C GLU A 63 -10.82 -10.44 -8.64
N LYS A 64 -9.56 -10.86 -8.46
CA LYS A 64 -9.17 -12.02 -7.67
C LYS A 64 -8.87 -11.71 -6.22
N GLU A 65 -8.75 -10.45 -5.83
CA GLU A 65 -8.51 -10.03 -4.44
C GLU A 65 -7.29 -10.74 -3.82
N GLN A 66 -6.18 -10.79 -4.56
CA GLN A 66 -4.93 -11.43 -4.11
C GLN A 66 -3.96 -10.44 -3.45
N GLY A 67 -4.38 -9.17 -3.31
CA GLY A 67 -3.58 -8.08 -2.75
C GLY A 67 -2.41 -7.68 -3.64
N GLY A 68 -1.58 -6.78 -3.12
CA GLY A 68 -0.34 -6.32 -3.75
C GLY A 68 0.46 -5.45 -2.78
N TYR A 69 1.50 -4.79 -3.25
CA TYR A 69 2.19 -3.76 -2.46
C TYR A 69 2.12 -2.40 -3.16
N CYS A 70 3.02 -1.47 -2.83
CA CYS A 70 2.96 -0.09 -3.30
C CYS A 70 2.83 0.04 -4.83
N PHE A 71 3.49 -0.82 -5.60
CA PHE A 71 3.44 -0.76 -7.05
C PHE A 71 2.05 -1.07 -7.60
N GLU A 72 1.40 -2.17 -7.18
CA GLU A 72 0.06 -2.50 -7.69
C GLU A 72 -1.03 -1.58 -7.13
N HIS A 73 -1.01 -1.32 -5.81
CA HIS A 73 -2.04 -0.51 -5.16
C HIS A 73 -2.08 0.92 -5.72
N ASN A 74 -0.92 1.59 -5.76
CA ASN A 74 -0.86 2.95 -6.28
C ASN A 74 -1.07 3.01 -7.80
N LYS A 75 -0.72 1.96 -8.56
CA LYS A 75 -1.05 1.89 -10.00
C LYS A 75 -2.56 1.83 -10.25
N ILE A 76 -3.30 1.02 -9.50
CA ILE A 76 -4.77 0.92 -9.66
C ILE A 76 -5.45 2.24 -9.35
N VAL A 77 -5.09 2.87 -8.23
CA VAL A 77 -5.64 4.18 -7.84
C VAL A 77 -5.31 5.24 -8.89
N MET A 78 -4.05 5.30 -9.35
CA MET A 78 -3.64 6.22 -10.40
C MET A 78 -4.47 6.02 -11.67
N LEU A 79 -4.58 4.78 -12.17
CA LEU A 79 -5.34 4.49 -13.40
C LEU A 79 -6.84 4.81 -13.26
N ALA A 80 -7.43 4.60 -12.08
CA ALA A 80 -8.82 4.96 -11.81
C ALA A 80 -9.00 6.48 -11.83
N LEU A 81 -8.12 7.23 -11.17
CA LEU A 81 -8.14 8.70 -11.15
C LEU A 81 -7.90 9.30 -12.54
N GLN A 82 -6.96 8.76 -13.32
CA GLN A 82 -6.76 9.16 -14.72
C GLN A 82 -8.03 8.95 -15.56
N HIS A 83 -8.69 7.79 -15.41
CA HIS A 83 -9.93 7.50 -16.12
C HIS A 83 -11.07 8.47 -15.74
N LEU A 84 -11.08 8.93 -14.48
CA LEU A 84 -12.03 9.92 -13.98
C LEU A 84 -11.68 11.37 -14.37
N GLY A 85 -10.55 11.60 -15.04
CA GLY A 85 -10.13 12.91 -15.55
C GLY A 85 -9.20 13.71 -14.64
N PHE A 86 -8.67 13.11 -13.56
CA PHE A 86 -7.66 13.76 -12.73
C PHE A 86 -6.28 13.75 -13.40
N ASP A 87 -5.52 14.84 -13.21
CA ASP A 87 -4.10 14.93 -13.61
C ASP A 87 -3.22 14.25 -12.57
N VAL A 88 -2.90 12.97 -12.81
CA VAL A 88 -2.07 12.16 -11.92
C VAL A 88 -0.92 11.46 -12.66
N SER A 89 0.20 11.31 -11.96
CA SER A 89 1.42 10.67 -12.44
C SER A 89 2.09 9.86 -11.32
N PRO A 90 2.90 8.83 -11.64
CA PRO A 90 3.64 8.10 -10.62
C PRO A 90 4.80 8.95 -10.10
N LEU A 91 5.20 8.73 -8.85
CA LEU A 91 6.50 9.11 -8.32
C LEU A 91 7.16 7.90 -7.67
N LEU A 92 8.50 7.91 -7.64
CA LEU A 92 9.30 6.96 -6.89
C LEU A 92 9.99 7.62 -5.69
N GLY A 93 10.08 6.86 -4.61
CA GLY A 93 10.54 7.32 -3.32
C GLY A 93 11.34 6.28 -2.54
N ARG A 94 12.04 6.74 -1.51
CA ARG A 94 12.84 5.89 -0.62
C ARG A 94 12.12 5.71 0.69
N VAL A 95 11.97 4.46 1.13
CA VAL A 95 11.43 4.15 2.46
C VAL A 95 12.47 4.53 3.51
N LEU A 96 12.09 5.28 4.55
CA LEU A 96 13.01 5.83 5.56
C LEU A 96 12.85 5.20 6.95
N LEU A 97 12.05 4.12 7.06
CA LEU A 97 11.74 3.47 8.33
C LEU A 97 12.97 2.90 9.08
N ASN A 98 14.07 2.65 8.36
CA ASN A 98 15.35 2.18 8.94
C ASN A 98 16.32 3.32 9.30
N GLY A 99 15.90 4.59 9.13
CA GLY A 99 16.72 5.78 9.38
C GLY A 99 17.79 6.08 8.31
N LYS A 100 17.87 5.30 7.23
CA LYS A 100 18.83 5.51 6.13
C LYS A 100 18.19 6.33 5.01
N TRP A 101 18.94 7.29 4.48
CA TRP A 101 18.48 8.20 3.41
C TRP A 101 18.92 7.77 2.01
N ASP A 102 19.80 6.77 1.91
CA ASP A 102 20.36 6.24 0.68
C ASP A 102 19.70 4.93 0.22
N ASN A 103 18.62 4.50 0.88
CA ASN A 103 17.83 3.33 0.47
C ASN A 103 17.39 3.45 -1.00
N PRO A 104 17.27 2.34 -1.76
CA PRO A 104 16.84 2.39 -3.14
C PRO A 104 15.41 2.97 -3.27
N ARG A 105 15.08 3.44 -4.48
CA ARG A 105 13.76 4.01 -4.81
C ARG A 105 12.73 2.89 -5.00
N THR A 106 12.31 2.29 -3.89
CA THR A 106 11.47 1.08 -3.88
C THR A 106 10.01 1.35 -3.49
N HIS A 107 9.62 2.62 -3.33
CA HIS A 107 8.25 2.99 -3.03
C HIS A 107 7.63 3.75 -4.20
N ARG A 108 6.49 3.27 -4.72
CA ARG A 108 5.67 3.98 -5.70
C ARG A 108 4.56 4.74 -4.98
N VAL A 109 4.36 6.00 -5.31
CA VAL A 109 3.17 6.79 -4.94
C VAL A 109 2.56 7.48 -6.16
N THR A 110 1.44 8.15 -5.98
CA THR A 110 0.77 8.94 -7.03
C THR A 110 0.86 10.43 -6.68
N LEU A 111 1.38 11.24 -7.60
CA LEU A 111 1.27 12.70 -7.57
C LEU A 111 -0.06 13.11 -8.22
N LEU A 112 -0.86 13.90 -7.52
CA LEU A 112 -2.05 14.57 -8.06
C LEU A 112 -1.78 16.07 -8.19
N LYS A 113 -2.03 16.62 -9.38
CA LYS A 113 -2.09 18.06 -9.62
C LYS A 113 -3.55 18.48 -9.70
N TYR A 114 -3.95 19.43 -8.85
CA TYR A 114 -5.33 19.87 -8.77
C TYR A 114 -5.41 21.36 -8.42
N LEU A 115 -6.01 22.17 -9.30
CA LEU A 115 -6.18 23.62 -9.13
C LEU A 115 -4.90 24.34 -8.63
N CYS A 116 -3.79 24.12 -9.33
CA CYS A 116 -2.46 24.68 -9.02
C CYS A 116 -1.78 24.14 -7.73
N ASN A 117 -2.38 23.17 -7.05
CA ASN A 117 -1.80 22.50 -5.89
C ASN A 117 -1.35 21.08 -6.24
N GLU A 118 -0.43 20.55 -5.45
CA GLU A 118 0.13 19.21 -5.59
C GLU A 118 -0.16 18.39 -4.33
N TYR A 119 -0.52 17.12 -4.53
CA TYR A 119 -0.86 16.21 -3.45
C TYR A 119 -0.19 14.85 -3.67
N LEU A 120 0.23 14.19 -2.59
CA LEU A 120 0.57 12.78 -2.58
C LEU A 120 -0.65 11.94 -2.26
N ILE A 121 -0.90 10.95 -3.10
CA ILE A 121 -1.84 9.87 -2.87
C ILE A 121 -1.01 8.61 -2.71
N ASP A 122 -1.15 7.97 -1.55
CA ASP A 122 -0.52 6.71 -1.25
C ASP A 122 -1.55 5.78 -0.61
N VAL A 123 -1.80 4.64 -1.26
CA VAL A 123 -2.67 3.57 -0.80
C VAL A 123 -1.92 2.25 -0.62
N GLY A 124 -0.58 2.31 -0.62
CA GLY A 124 0.27 1.14 -0.84
C GLY A 124 1.48 1.03 0.10
N PHE A 125 1.59 1.86 1.13
CA PHE A 125 2.69 1.82 2.10
C PHE A 125 2.51 0.78 3.23
N GLY A 126 1.39 0.07 3.22
CA GLY A 126 1.03 -0.92 4.25
C GLY A 126 0.36 -0.28 5.47
N SER A 127 0.74 -0.69 6.68
CA SER A 127 0.04 -0.32 7.93
C SER A 127 0.21 1.14 8.36
N LYS A 128 1.13 1.87 7.72
CA LYS A 128 1.40 3.30 7.96
C LYS A 128 0.97 4.18 6.78
N THR A 129 0.20 3.62 5.85
CA THR A 129 -0.40 4.38 4.75
C THR A 129 -1.25 5.53 5.30
N PRO A 130 -1.07 6.77 4.79
CA PRO A 130 -1.97 7.87 5.12
C PRO A 130 -3.42 7.55 4.76
N ARG A 131 -4.36 7.79 5.68
CA ARG A 131 -5.80 7.62 5.40
C ARG A 131 -6.41 8.83 4.69
N THR A 132 -5.58 9.79 4.28
CA THR A 132 -5.99 11.09 3.75
C THR A 132 -5.04 11.55 2.65
N LEU A 133 -5.49 12.50 1.84
CA LEU A 133 -4.69 13.14 0.82
C LEU A 133 -3.63 14.02 1.49
N ILE A 134 -2.38 13.91 1.04
CA ILE A 134 -1.27 14.64 1.64
C ILE A 134 -0.93 15.84 0.75
N PRO A 135 -1.30 17.08 1.12
CA PRO A 135 -0.82 18.27 0.39
C PRO A 135 0.70 18.36 0.45
N ILE A 136 1.32 18.69 -0.69
CA ILE A 136 2.76 18.91 -0.79
C ILE A 136 3.05 20.40 -0.64
N ASP A 137 2.51 20.98 0.42
CA ASP A 137 2.82 22.33 0.87
C ASP A 137 3.56 22.27 2.21
N HIS A 138 4.40 23.26 2.48
CA HIS A 138 5.22 23.28 3.69
C HIS A 138 4.44 23.71 4.94
N SER A 139 3.14 23.93 4.82
CA SER A 139 2.44 24.92 5.65
C SER A 139 1.62 24.35 6.80
N VAL A 140 1.30 23.05 6.80
CA VAL A 140 0.28 22.53 7.72
C VAL A 140 0.62 21.13 8.24
N ASP A 141 0.45 20.93 9.55
CA ASP A 141 0.33 19.59 10.12
C ASP A 141 -0.98 18.96 9.63
N ILE A 142 -0.88 17.88 8.86
CA ILE A 142 -2.02 17.17 8.28
C ILE A 142 -2.44 16.10 9.27
N HIS A 143 -3.74 15.97 9.51
CA HIS A 143 -4.26 14.96 10.42
C HIS A 143 -5.30 14.09 9.72
N ASP A 144 -5.14 12.77 9.85
CA ASP A 144 -6.27 11.85 9.72
C ASP A 144 -6.91 11.60 11.10
N GLU A 145 -7.87 10.68 11.19
CA GLU A 145 -8.56 10.39 12.46
C GLU A 145 -7.64 9.84 13.56
N THR A 146 -6.44 9.37 13.21
CA THR A 146 -5.55 8.57 14.06
C THR A 146 -4.11 9.08 14.10
N ASN A 147 -3.66 9.75 13.05
CA ASN A 147 -2.27 10.08 12.81
C ASN A 147 -2.10 11.55 12.43
N GLY A 148 -0.96 12.12 12.82
CA GLY A 148 -0.49 13.41 12.32
C GLY A 148 0.65 13.23 11.33
N TYR A 149 0.73 14.09 10.33
CA TYR A 149 1.74 14.07 9.29
C TYR A 149 2.29 15.47 9.03
N TYR A 150 3.57 15.51 8.65
CA TYR A 150 4.26 16.71 8.22
C TYR A 150 5.01 16.43 6.93
N VAL A 151 4.94 17.37 5.99
CA VAL A 151 5.65 17.30 4.71
C VAL A 151 6.74 18.35 4.66
N GLU A 152 7.99 17.90 4.60
CA GLU A 152 9.11 18.78 4.29
C GLU A 152 9.36 18.74 2.78
N ARG A 153 8.91 19.78 2.07
CA ARG A 153 9.19 19.93 0.64
C ARG A 153 10.57 20.57 0.43
N SER A 154 11.17 20.31 -0.73
CA SER A 154 12.35 21.01 -1.25
C SER A 154 12.16 21.20 -2.75
N THR A 155 13.15 21.76 -3.44
CA THR A 155 13.09 21.87 -4.92
C THR A 155 13.13 20.52 -5.64
N ARG A 156 13.65 19.47 -4.99
CA ARG A 156 13.91 18.16 -5.63
C ARG A 156 13.08 17.01 -5.07
N ARG A 157 12.60 17.13 -3.83
CA ARG A 157 11.90 16.06 -3.13
C ARG A 157 10.93 16.58 -2.08
N ALA A 158 10.01 15.73 -1.65
CA ALA A 158 9.25 15.88 -0.42
C ALA A 158 9.51 14.71 0.53
N VAL A 159 9.61 14.98 1.83
CA VAL A 159 9.74 13.97 2.88
C VAL A 159 8.44 13.95 3.68
N LEU A 160 7.77 12.79 3.73
CA LEU A 160 6.59 12.59 4.56
C LEU A 160 7.02 12.01 5.91
N THR A 161 6.69 12.71 6.98
CA THR A 161 6.95 12.30 8.36
C THR A 161 5.63 12.10 9.09
N LEU A 162 5.47 10.95 9.73
CA LEU A 162 4.45 10.75 10.75
C LEU A 162 4.88 11.56 11.99
N THR A 163 4.03 12.43 12.52
CA THR A 163 4.31 13.25 13.72
C THR A 163 3.65 12.70 14.97
N SER A 164 2.54 11.97 14.80
CA SER A 164 1.77 11.31 15.87
C SER A 164 1.23 9.98 15.37
N PRO A 165 1.18 8.90 16.19
CA PRO A 165 1.46 8.86 17.63
C PRO A 165 2.95 8.81 18.00
N LYS A 166 3.83 8.47 17.05
CA LYS A 166 5.27 8.46 17.25
C LYS A 166 5.94 9.08 16.03
N GLN A 167 6.76 10.09 16.26
CA GLN A 167 7.46 10.76 15.18
C GLN A 167 8.40 9.79 14.45
N MET A 168 8.24 9.68 13.13
CA MET A 168 9.14 8.91 12.27
C MET A 168 9.03 9.35 10.80
N PRO A 169 10.16 9.52 10.08
CA PRO A 169 10.12 9.68 8.63
C PRO A 169 9.61 8.39 8.00
N LEU A 170 8.59 8.49 7.15
CA LEU A 170 8.02 7.33 6.46
C LEU A 170 8.79 7.07 5.17
N TYR A 171 8.83 8.06 4.30
CA TYR A 171 9.52 8.00 3.02
C TYR A 171 9.81 9.40 2.48
N ASP A 172 10.74 9.49 1.53
CA ASP A 172 10.83 10.63 0.61
C ASP A 172 10.27 10.27 -0.76
N VAL A 173 9.95 11.28 -1.56
CA VAL A 173 9.59 11.16 -2.98
C VAL A 173 10.33 12.23 -3.76
N GLU A 174 10.93 11.86 -4.88
CA GLU A 174 11.66 12.80 -5.74
C GLU A 174 10.72 13.36 -6.81
N PHE A 175 10.79 14.66 -7.10
CA PHE A 175 10.01 15.31 -8.17
C PHE A 175 10.63 15.12 -9.56
N ALA A 176 11.32 13.99 -9.76
CA ALA A 176 11.80 13.60 -11.07
C ALA A 176 10.63 13.08 -11.91
N GLU A 177 10.65 13.38 -13.21
CA GLU A 177 9.75 12.73 -14.15
C GLU A 177 9.94 11.22 -14.05
N THR A 178 8.85 10.52 -13.76
CA THR A 178 8.85 9.09 -13.50
C THR A 178 7.90 8.42 -14.48
N PHE A 179 8.38 7.37 -15.13
CA PHE A 179 7.60 6.59 -16.08
C PHE A 179 7.24 5.22 -15.51
N GLU A 180 6.28 4.54 -16.13
CA GLU A 180 5.94 3.16 -15.77
C GLU A 180 7.15 2.22 -15.91
N SER A 181 8.06 2.47 -16.85
CA SER A 181 9.31 1.70 -17.00
C SER A 181 10.24 1.84 -15.80
N ASP A 182 10.30 3.01 -15.17
CA ASP A 182 11.08 3.20 -13.93
C ASP A 182 10.46 2.40 -12.78
N CYS A 183 9.12 2.42 -12.72
CA CYS A 183 8.37 1.61 -11.77
C CYS A 183 8.63 0.12 -12.00
N ASP A 184 8.72 -0.37 -13.23
CA ASP A 184 8.99 -1.77 -13.55
C ASP A 184 10.38 -2.22 -13.06
N VAL A 185 11.40 -1.36 -13.19
CA VAL A 185 12.76 -1.65 -12.70
C VAL A 185 12.78 -1.75 -11.18
N ALA A 186 12.19 -0.76 -10.50
CA ALA A 186 12.12 -0.74 -9.04
C ALA A 186 11.27 -1.92 -8.50
N HIS A 187 10.16 -2.21 -9.17
CA HIS A 187 9.30 -3.34 -8.89
C HIS A 187 10.04 -4.67 -9.02
N PHE A 188 10.82 -4.86 -10.09
CA PHE A 188 11.65 -6.04 -10.31
C PHE A 188 12.59 -6.30 -9.13
N HIS A 189 13.30 -5.27 -8.67
CA HIS A 189 14.12 -5.38 -7.46
C HIS A 189 13.27 -5.85 -6.26
N CYS A 190 12.11 -5.24 -6.02
CA CYS A 190 11.27 -5.57 -4.87
C CYS A 190 10.72 -7.01 -4.85
N HIS A 191 10.48 -7.66 -5.98
CA HIS A 191 9.93 -9.03 -6.03
C HIS A 191 10.89 -10.11 -6.53
N GLN A 192 12.13 -9.78 -6.88
CA GLN A 192 13.11 -10.75 -7.39
C GLN A 192 14.47 -10.64 -6.71
N HIS A 193 14.83 -9.50 -6.11
CA HIS A 193 16.13 -9.39 -5.47
C HIS A 193 16.18 -10.30 -4.23
N PRO A 194 17.20 -11.16 -4.07
CA PRO A 194 17.27 -12.12 -2.96
C PRO A 194 17.26 -11.46 -1.57
N GLU A 195 17.72 -10.22 -1.46
CA GLU A 195 17.74 -9.46 -0.19
C GLU A 195 16.50 -8.56 -0.01
N SER A 196 15.55 -8.58 -0.95
CA SER A 196 14.34 -7.76 -0.81
C SER A 196 13.48 -8.26 0.36
N LEU A 197 12.99 -7.33 1.18
CA LEU A 197 12.11 -7.63 2.31
C LEU A 197 10.90 -8.47 1.89
N PHE A 198 10.25 -8.12 0.78
CA PHE A 198 8.99 -8.76 0.35
C PHE A 198 9.19 -10.11 -0.34
N VAL A 199 10.42 -10.46 -0.72
CA VAL A 199 10.74 -11.81 -1.20
C VAL A 199 10.85 -12.78 -0.02
N ASN A 200 11.34 -12.29 1.12
CA ASN A 200 11.67 -13.13 2.27
C ASN A 200 10.60 -13.11 3.37
N HIS A 201 9.91 -12.00 3.59
CA HIS A 201 9.01 -11.86 4.73
C HIS A 201 7.55 -11.79 4.28
N LEU A 202 6.70 -12.51 5.01
CA LEU A 202 5.25 -12.43 4.84
C LEU A 202 4.75 -11.18 5.55
N VAL A 203 4.33 -10.18 4.78
CA VAL A 203 3.87 -8.88 5.29
C VAL A 203 2.49 -8.60 4.73
N LEU A 204 1.49 -8.59 5.61
CA LEU A 204 0.13 -8.19 5.27
C LEU A 204 -0.31 -7.01 6.13
N SER A 205 -1.13 -6.13 5.57
CA SER A 205 -1.84 -5.13 6.36
C SER A 205 -3.19 -4.75 5.76
N ARG A 206 -4.16 -4.48 6.62
CA ARG A 206 -5.46 -3.91 6.27
C ARG A 206 -5.83 -2.84 7.28
N MET A 207 -6.35 -1.72 6.81
CA MET A 207 -6.78 -0.61 7.66
C MET A 207 -8.27 -0.35 7.41
N ALA A 208 -9.12 -0.94 8.24
CA ALA A 208 -10.54 -0.59 8.30
C ALA A 208 -10.74 0.66 9.16
N GLN A 209 -11.98 1.15 9.26
CA GLN A 209 -12.28 2.48 9.82
C GLN A 209 -11.63 2.75 11.18
N LYS A 210 -11.80 1.85 12.15
CA LYS A 210 -11.21 1.93 13.50
C LYS A 210 -10.27 0.77 13.84
N GLU A 211 -10.01 -0.09 12.86
CA GLU A 211 -9.27 -1.33 13.07
C GLU A 211 -8.07 -1.37 12.13
N ARG A 212 -6.93 -1.74 12.69
CA ARG A 212 -5.69 -1.99 11.94
C ARG A 212 -5.28 -3.42 12.19
N HIS A 213 -5.08 -4.15 11.11
CA HIS A 213 -4.61 -5.51 11.11
C HIS A 213 -3.24 -5.55 10.45
N THR A 214 -2.29 -6.21 11.10
CA THR A 214 -0.97 -6.46 10.54
C THR A 214 -0.58 -7.90 10.75
N LEU A 215 0.16 -8.45 9.80
CA LEU A 215 0.77 -9.77 9.93
C LEU A 215 2.19 -9.64 9.42
N ASN A 216 3.15 -9.94 10.29
CA ASN A 216 4.57 -9.95 9.96
C ASN A 216 5.11 -11.36 10.28
N ASN A 217 5.48 -12.09 9.24
CA ASN A 217 5.70 -13.53 9.27
C ASN A 217 4.50 -14.25 9.91
N LEU A 218 4.66 -14.85 11.09
CA LEU A 218 3.58 -15.57 11.77
C LEU A 218 2.97 -14.79 12.93
N LEU A 219 3.39 -13.55 13.17
CA LEU A 219 2.80 -12.69 14.20
C LEU A 219 1.68 -11.84 13.61
N TYR A 220 0.44 -12.18 13.96
CA TYR A 220 -0.73 -11.36 13.68
C TYR A 220 -0.97 -10.38 14.83
N VAL A 221 -1.21 -9.11 14.50
CA VAL A 221 -1.55 -8.05 15.45
C VAL A 221 -2.80 -7.32 14.98
N TYR A 222 -3.79 -7.27 15.87
CA TYR A 222 -4.96 -6.41 15.79
C TYR A 222 -4.76 -5.18 16.67
N ARG A 223 -5.16 -4.01 16.17
CA ARG A 223 -5.23 -2.77 16.95
C ARG A 223 -6.54 -2.05 16.69
N ASN A 224 -7.23 -1.68 17.76
CA ASN A 224 -8.30 -0.70 17.72
C ASN A 224 -7.67 0.69 17.85
N GLU A 225 -7.88 1.54 16.84
CA GLU A 225 -7.26 2.87 16.79
C GLU A 225 -7.94 3.90 17.71
N GLU A 226 -9.18 3.65 18.16
CA GLU A 226 -9.92 4.54 19.06
C GLU A 226 -9.63 4.24 20.53
N THR A 227 -9.58 2.95 20.91
CA THR A 227 -9.35 2.53 22.31
C THR A 227 -7.88 2.24 22.60
N ALA A 228 -7.03 2.19 21.57
CA ALA A 228 -5.65 1.67 21.63
C ALA A 228 -5.53 0.21 22.08
N GLU A 229 -6.63 -0.55 22.15
CA GLU A 229 -6.62 -1.98 22.44
C GLU A 229 -5.79 -2.71 21.38
N THR A 230 -4.90 -3.59 21.84
CA THR A 230 -4.05 -4.41 20.96
C THR A 230 -4.17 -5.88 21.34
N ARG A 231 -4.26 -6.75 20.34
CA ARG A 231 -4.22 -8.21 20.51
C ARG A 231 -3.22 -8.82 19.56
N GLU A 232 -2.35 -9.66 20.10
CA GLU A 232 -1.34 -10.39 19.34
C GLU A 232 -1.66 -11.89 19.31
N VAL A 233 -1.43 -12.53 18.17
CA VAL A 233 -1.62 -13.96 17.98
C VAL A 233 -0.46 -14.49 17.14
N LEU A 234 0.31 -15.42 17.70
CA LEU A 234 1.26 -16.22 16.94
C LEU A 234 0.51 -17.33 16.19
N ILE A 235 0.68 -17.37 14.88
CA ILE A 235 0.03 -18.33 13.98
C ILE A 235 0.75 -19.68 14.10
N LYS A 236 -0.02 -20.73 14.37
CA LYS A 236 0.50 -22.05 14.72
C LYS A 236 0.57 -23.02 13.55
N ASP A 237 -0.24 -22.81 12.52
CA ASP A 237 -0.32 -23.67 11.35
C ASP A 237 -0.88 -22.93 10.13
N ALA A 238 -0.77 -23.55 8.96
CA ALA A 238 -1.24 -22.99 7.70
C ALA A 238 -2.77 -22.86 7.64
N VAL A 239 -3.53 -23.66 8.40
CA VAL A 239 -5.00 -23.59 8.46
C VAL A 239 -5.43 -22.28 9.14
N GLN A 240 -4.80 -21.96 10.27
CA GLN A 240 -4.99 -20.69 10.96
C GLN A 240 -4.55 -19.50 10.10
N LEU A 241 -3.41 -19.60 9.42
CA LEU A 241 -2.95 -18.56 8.49
C LEU A 241 -3.99 -18.30 7.40
N ARG A 242 -4.51 -19.36 6.77
CA ARG A 242 -5.50 -19.28 5.70
C ARG A 242 -6.79 -18.60 6.17
N ALA A 243 -7.28 -18.96 7.36
CA ALA A 243 -8.46 -18.33 7.94
C ALA A 243 -8.25 -16.82 8.12
N ILE A 244 -7.11 -16.42 8.71
CA ILE A 244 -6.74 -15.01 8.90
C ILE A 244 -6.61 -14.27 7.56
N ILE A 245 -5.91 -14.83 6.57
CA ILE A 245 -5.75 -14.28 5.22
C ILE A 245 -7.12 -14.00 4.58
N LYS A 246 -8.04 -14.97 4.67
CA LYS A 246 -9.36 -14.87 4.03
C LYS A 246 -10.32 -13.93 4.77
N GLU A 247 -10.45 -14.09 6.08
CA GLU A 247 -11.46 -13.39 6.88
C GLU A 247 -11.02 -11.98 7.28
N ILE A 248 -9.72 -11.82 7.60
CA ILE A 248 -9.17 -10.57 8.14
C ILE A 248 -8.41 -9.77 7.08
N PHE A 249 -7.80 -10.39 6.08
CA PHE A 249 -7.15 -9.63 5.00
C PHE A 249 -7.99 -9.61 3.70
N LEU A 250 -9.13 -10.31 3.66
CA LEU A 250 -10.01 -10.39 2.48
C LEU A 250 -9.26 -10.87 1.23
N LEU A 251 -8.23 -11.70 1.44
CA LEU A 251 -7.40 -12.19 0.36
C LEU A 251 -7.88 -13.57 -0.09
N ASN A 252 -8.07 -13.74 -1.39
CA ASN A 252 -8.44 -15.02 -1.99
C ASN A 252 -7.20 -15.69 -2.61
N ILE A 253 -6.40 -16.29 -1.73
CA ILE A 253 -5.16 -16.99 -2.09
C ILE A 253 -5.41 -18.51 -2.15
N PRO A 254 -4.93 -19.21 -3.21
CA PRO A 254 -4.98 -20.68 -3.28
C PRO A 254 -4.35 -21.34 -2.06
N GLU A 255 -4.95 -22.44 -1.60
CA GLU A 255 -4.48 -23.16 -0.40
C GLU A 255 -3.01 -23.61 -0.51
N SER A 256 -2.59 -24.08 -1.69
CA SER A 256 -1.20 -24.46 -1.94
C SER A 256 -0.22 -23.30 -1.76
N GLU A 257 -0.62 -22.08 -2.14
CA GLU A 257 0.21 -20.89 -1.98
C GLU A 257 0.27 -20.44 -0.51
N VAL A 258 -0.84 -20.56 0.23
CA VAL A 258 -0.86 -20.27 1.68
C VAL A 258 0.04 -21.24 2.44
N ASN A 259 -0.02 -22.54 2.14
CA ASN A 259 0.85 -23.53 2.78
C ASN A 259 2.33 -23.23 2.50
N TRP A 260 2.66 -22.89 1.26
CA TRP A 260 4.04 -22.56 0.87
C TRP A 260 4.57 -21.31 1.59
N VAL A 261 3.78 -20.23 1.67
CA VAL A 261 4.23 -19.02 2.39
C VAL A 261 4.31 -19.24 3.90
N TYR A 262 3.45 -20.10 4.47
CA TYR A 262 3.54 -20.49 5.88
C TYR A 262 4.86 -21.19 6.18
N GLU A 263 5.22 -22.21 5.39
CA GLU A 263 6.46 -22.95 5.54
C GLU A 263 7.69 -22.02 5.42
N LYS A 264 7.70 -21.14 4.41
CA LYS A 264 8.77 -20.16 4.23
C LYS A 264 8.88 -19.19 5.41
N ALA A 265 7.75 -18.67 5.90
CA ALA A 265 7.74 -17.75 7.05
C ALA A 265 8.18 -18.45 8.35
N ALA A 266 7.83 -19.72 8.54
CA ALA A 266 8.24 -20.52 9.70
C ALA A 266 9.76 -20.74 9.72
N LEU A 267 10.37 -21.05 8.57
CA LEU A 267 11.82 -21.22 8.43
C LEU A 267 12.58 -19.93 8.78
N ASN A 268 12.12 -18.79 8.28
CA ASN A 268 12.78 -17.52 8.56
C ASN A 268 12.73 -17.13 10.06
N MET A 269 11.69 -17.55 10.78
CA MET A 269 11.63 -17.32 12.24
C MET A 269 12.58 -18.22 13.04
N SER A 270 12.91 -19.42 12.52
CA SER A 270 13.89 -20.30 13.17
C SER A 270 15.33 -19.86 12.97
N ASP A 271 15.64 -19.17 11.88
CA ASP A 271 17.00 -18.67 11.61
C ASP A 271 17.34 -17.36 12.36
N GLU A 272 16.35 -16.69 12.95
CA GLU A 272 16.52 -15.48 13.78
C GLU A 272 16.80 -15.78 15.27
N HIS A 273 16.85 -17.06 15.68
CA HIS A 273 17.13 -17.53 17.05
C HIS A 273 18.44 -18.32 17.15
#